data_AF-A0A847J8Z7-F1
#
_entry.id   AF-A0A847J8Z7-F1
#
_cell.length_a   1.000
_cell.length_b   1.000
_cell.length_c   1.000
_cell.angle_alpha   90.00
_cell.angle_beta   90.00
_cell.angle_gamma   90.00
#
_symmetry.space_group_name_H-M   'P 1'
#
loop_
_entity.id
_entity.type
_entity.pdbx_description
1 polymer ?
#
loop_
_entity_poly.entity_id
_entity_poly.type
_entity_poly.pdbx_seq_one_letter_code
_entity_poly.pdbx_strand_id
1 'polypeptide(L)'
;MTDAFDAHRVHAMFAAAAEAMLASIDRLTEADQKVGDGDHGIGMKRGFTAALDWLNKTETVLPADVFKGVGNAVMAQTGGASGAIFGTLFRAGAGVLGDADRLDAERFAAFLEG
;
A
#
# COMPACT_ATOMS: atom_id res chain seq x y z
N MET A 1 8.97 -24.21 1.71
CA MET A 1 8.55 -22.82 1.46
C MET A 1 9.43 -21.93 2.31
N THR A 2 10.00 -20.87 1.77
CA THR A 2 10.73 -19.88 2.58
C THR A 2 9.71 -18.97 3.25
N ASP A 3 9.82 -18.81 4.57
CA ASP A 3 8.94 -17.99 5.42
C ASP A 3 9.19 -16.47 5.29
N ALA A 4 9.76 -16.03 4.15
CA ALA A 4 10.10 -14.65 3.88
C ALA A 4 9.86 -14.27 2.40
N PHE A 5 9.53 -13.00 2.16
CA PHE A 5 9.20 -12.44 0.86
C PHE A 5 10.36 -11.55 0.38
N ASP A 6 10.86 -11.79 -0.82
CA ASP A 6 11.74 -10.85 -1.51
C ASP A 6 10.93 -9.69 -2.12
N ALA A 7 11.61 -8.73 -2.76
CA ALA A 7 10.97 -7.59 -3.40
C ALA A 7 9.89 -7.99 -4.42
N HIS A 8 10.11 -9.07 -5.18
CA HIS A 8 9.13 -9.55 -6.17
C HIS A 8 7.85 -10.07 -5.49
N ARG A 9 7.97 -10.83 -4.40
CA ARG A 9 6.79 -11.29 -3.65
C ARG A 9 6.08 -10.15 -2.92
N VAL A 10 6.82 -9.16 -2.40
CA VAL A 10 6.23 -7.95 -1.79
C VAL A 10 5.51 -7.11 -2.84
N HIS A 11 6.06 -7.00 -4.05
CA HIS A 11 5.42 -6.35 -5.19
C HIS A 11 4.10 -7.03 -5.56
N ALA A 12 4.12 -8.37 -5.72
CA ALA A 12 2.90 -9.14 -6.00
C ALA A 12 1.85 -9.02 -4.88
N MET A 13 2.28 -8.96 -3.62
CA MET A 13 1.39 -8.73 -2.46
C MET A 13 0.69 -7.36 -2.56
N PHE A 14 1.43 -6.29 -2.86
CA PHE A 14 0.84 -4.96 -3.01
C PHE A 14 -0.06 -4.85 -4.25
N ALA A 15 0.30 -5.51 -5.36
CA ALA A 15 -0.54 -5.57 -6.55
C ALA A 15 -1.89 -6.23 -6.23
N ALA A 16 -1.87 -7.40 -5.57
CA ALA A 16 -3.08 -8.09 -5.14
C ALA A 16 -3.93 -7.25 -4.16
N ALA A 17 -3.29 -6.56 -3.22
CA ALA A 17 -3.98 -5.66 -2.29
C ALA A 17 -4.63 -4.47 -3.03
N ALA A 18 -3.93 -3.89 -4.01
CA ALA A 18 -4.46 -2.79 -4.81
C ALA A 18 -5.67 -3.24 -5.66
N GLU A 19 -5.59 -4.39 -6.31
CA GLU A 19 -6.71 -4.97 -7.06
C GLU A 19 -7.93 -5.23 -6.16
N ALA A 20 -7.72 -5.78 -4.97
CA ALA A 20 -8.80 -6.01 -4.00
C ALA A 20 -9.44 -4.70 -3.52
N MET A 21 -8.64 -3.64 -3.32
CA MET A 21 -9.15 -2.32 -2.95
C MET A 21 -9.98 -1.72 -4.09
N LEU A 22 -9.49 -1.80 -5.33
CA LEU A 22 -10.20 -1.32 -6.51
C LEU A 22 -11.53 -2.07 -6.73
N ALA A 23 -11.56 -3.38 -6.50
CA ALA A 23 -12.80 -4.16 -6.53
C ALA A 23 -13.80 -3.78 -5.43
N SER A 24 -13.36 -3.07 -4.38
CA SER A 24 -14.17 -2.70 -3.21
C SER A 24 -14.69 -1.26 -3.24
N ILE A 25 -14.38 -0.46 -4.27
CA ILE A 25 -14.67 0.98 -4.31
C ILE A 25 -16.15 1.30 -4.06
N ASP A 26 -17.08 0.59 -4.71
CA ASP A 26 -18.51 0.89 -4.58
C ASP A 26 -19.00 0.64 -3.15
N ARG A 27 -18.57 -0.47 -2.55
CA ARG A 27 -18.86 -0.80 -1.15
C ARG A 27 -18.28 0.23 -0.18
N LEU A 28 -17.06 0.69 -0.43
CA LEU A 28 -16.40 1.70 0.40
C LEU A 28 -17.09 3.06 0.30
N THR A 29 -17.49 3.45 -0.92
CA THR A 29 -18.25 4.67 -1.19
C THR A 29 -19.60 4.61 -0.48
N GLU A 30 -20.34 3.50 -0.60
CA GLU A 30 -21.64 3.33 0.05
C GLU A 30 -21.51 3.36 1.59
N ALA A 31 -20.48 2.71 2.14
CA ALA A 31 -20.23 2.72 3.58
C ALA A 31 -19.95 4.14 4.10
N ASP A 32 -19.13 4.89 3.39
CA ASP A 32 -18.76 6.26 3.75
C ASP A 32 -19.94 7.23 3.59
N GLN A 33 -20.78 7.08 2.55
CA GLN A 33 -22.01 7.86 2.41
C GLN A 33 -22.98 7.74 3.59
N LYS A 34 -22.94 6.63 4.33
CA LYS A 34 -23.83 6.43 5.49
C LYS A 34 -23.42 7.25 6.71
N VAL A 35 -22.15 7.67 6.81
CA VAL A 35 -21.59 8.30 8.03
C VAL A 35 -20.66 9.48 7.76
N GLY A 36 -20.36 9.77 6.50
CA GLY A 36 -19.39 10.75 6.02
C GLY A 36 -19.87 11.43 4.74
N ASP A 37 -18.94 11.88 3.90
CA ASP A 37 -19.24 12.62 2.67
C ASP A 37 -19.31 11.74 1.41
N GLY A 38 -18.95 10.47 1.54
CA GLY A 38 -19.02 9.49 0.46
C GLY A 38 -17.85 9.58 -0.52
N ASP A 39 -16.75 10.25 -0.15
CA ASP A 39 -15.58 10.41 -1.01
C ASP A 39 -14.52 9.32 -0.80
N HIS A 40 -14.63 8.50 0.26
CA HIS A 40 -13.58 7.57 0.65
C HIS A 40 -13.23 6.58 -0.48
N GLY A 41 -14.23 5.92 -1.08
CA GLY A 41 -14.00 4.99 -2.19
C GLY A 41 -13.41 5.67 -3.44
N ILE A 42 -13.79 6.93 -3.71
CA ILE A 42 -13.23 7.73 -4.81
C ILE A 42 -11.76 8.04 -4.53
N GLY A 43 -11.43 8.42 -3.29
CA GLY A 43 -10.05 8.62 -2.84
C GLY A 43 -9.23 7.34 -2.99
N MET A 44 -9.73 6.22 -2.47
CA MET A 44 -9.06 4.91 -2.56
C MET A 44 -8.83 4.50 -4.01
N LYS A 45 -9.80 4.74 -4.91
CA LYS A 45 -9.64 4.49 -6.35
C LYS A 45 -8.40 5.21 -6.89
N ARG A 46 -8.28 6.52 -6.66
CA ARG A 46 -7.15 7.32 -7.15
C ARG A 46 -5.82 6.81 -6.58
N GLY A 47 -5.77 6.58 -5.27
CA GLY A 47 -4.56 6.14 -4.58
C GLY A 47 -4.06 4.78 -5.04
N PHE A 48 -4.94 3.78 -5.07
CA PHE A 48 -4.56 2.41 -5.40
C PHE A 48 -4.40 2.18 -6.91
N THR A 49 -5.08 2.94 -7.77
CA THR A 49 -4.72 2.98 -9.20
C THR A 49 -3.31 3.53 -9.39
N ALA A 50 -2.93 4.60 -8.69
CA ALA A 50 -1.58 5.15 -8.77
C ALA A 50 -0.50 4.17 -8.23
N ALA A 51 -0.81 3.45 -7.16
CA ALA A 51 0.06 2.40 -6.64
C ALA A 51 0.28 1.28 -7.68
N LEU A 52 -0.81 0.79 -8.30
CA LEU A 52 -0.73 -0.26 -9.32
C LEU A 52 0.04 0.21 -10.56
N ASP A 53 -0.18 1.44 -11.01
CA ASP A 53 0.58 2.05 -12.10
C ASP A 53 2.08 2.15 -11.79
N TRP A 54 2.44 2.50 -10.56
CA TRP A 54 3.83 2.55 -10.12
C TRP A 54 4.47 1.16 -10.11
N LEU A 55 3.75 0.17 -9.56
CA LEU A 55 4.17 -1.24 -9.53
C LEU A 55 4.40 -1.76 -10.96
N ASN A 56 3.49 -1.48 -11.90
CA ASN A 56 3.61 -1.95 -13.28
C ASN A 56 4.77 -1.32 -14.08
N LYS A 57 5.29 -0.17 -13.63
CA LYS A 57 6.33 0.60 -14.33
C LYS A 57 7.70 0.52 -13.66
N THR A 58 7.77 -0.05 -12.46
CA THR A 58 8.97 0.00 -11.63
C THR A 58 9.36 -1.38 -11.16
N GLU A 59 10.57 -1.81 -11.52
CA GLU A 59 11.23 -2.94 -10.88
C GLU A 59 12.02 -2.47 -9.66
N THR A 60 12.04 -3.29 -8.61
CA THR A 60 12.75 -2.99 -7.35
C THR A 60 13.53 -4.20 -6.89
N VAL A 61 14.63 -3.94 -6.19
CA VAL A 61 15.51 -5.00 -5.67
C VAL A 61 15.23 -5.27 -4.19
N LEU A 62 14.84 -4.25 -3.43
CA LEU A 62 14.58 -4.35 -1.99
C LEU A 62 13.08 -4.20 -1.67
N PRO A 63 12.54 -5.00 -0.72
CA PRO A 63 11.21 -4.80 -0.16
C PRO A 63 10.90 -3.37 0.25
N ALA A 64 11.85 -2.67 0.89
CA ALA A 64 11.66 -1.30 1.35
C ALA A 64 11.32 -0.33 0.20
N ASP A 65 11.89 -0.53 -0.98
CA ASP A 65 11.63 0.31 -2.14
C ASP A 65 10.18 0.15 -2.64
N VAL A 66 9.63 -1.06 -2.57
CA VAL A 66 8.22 -1.33 -2.89
C VAL A 66 7.29 -0.58 -1.94
N PHE A 67 7.52 -0.73 -0.63
CA PHE A 67 6.75 -0.05 0.41
C PHE A 67 6.79 1.47 0.24
N LYS A 68 7.97 2.03 -0.02
CA LYS A 68 8.17 3.47 -0.23
C LYS A 68 7.46 3.97 -1.49
N GLY A 69 7.59 3.24 -2.60
CA GLY A 69 6.97 3.59 -3.88
C GLY A 69 5.44 3.60 -3.81
N VAL A 70 4.86 2.51 -3.30
CA VAL A 70 3.41 2.39 -3.07
C VAL A 70 2.92 3.47 -2.11
N GLY A 71 3.61 3.65 -0.97
CA GLY A 71 3.24 4.66 0.02
C GLY A 71 3.25 6.08 -0.54
N ASN A 72 4.26 6.43 -1.35
CA ASN A 72 4.32 7.73 -2.02
C ASN A 72 3.17 7.91 -3.03
N ALA A 73 2.88 6.89 -3.84
CA ALA A 73 1.80 6.96 -4.83
C ALA A 73 0.42 7.13 -4.16
N VAL A 74 0.15 6.35 -3.11
CA VAL A 74 -1.09 6.45 -2.33
C VAL A 74 -1.19 7.81 -1.65
N MET A 75 -0.12 8.29 -1.01
CA MET A 75 -0.09 9.59 -0.34
C MET A 75 -0.40 10.73 -1.31
N ALA A 76 0.22 10.72 -2.49
CA ALA A 76 0.07 11.79 -3.47
C ALA A 76 -1.32 11.84 -4.10
N GLN A 77 -1.90 10.68 -4.45
CA GLN A 77 -3.09 10.63 -5.31
C GLN A 77 -4.42 10.42 -4.58
N THR A 78 -4.40 9.86 -3.37
CA THR A 78 -5.65 9.61 -2.62
C THR A 78 -6.33 10.91 -2.20
N GLY A 79 -5.55 11.86 -1.65
CA GLY A 79 -6.07 13.03 -0.93
C GLY A 79 -6.69 12.68 0.43
N GLY A 80 -7.09 13.70 1.18
CA GLY A 80 -7.80 13.57 2.45
C GLY A 80 -7.03 12.82 3.55
N ALA A 81 -7.75 12.47 4.63
CA ALA A 81 -7.17 11.77 5.78
C ALA A 81 -6.64 10.37 5.40
N SER A 82 -7.35 9.67 4.52
CA SER A 82 -6.99 8.29 4.18
C SER A 82 -5.67 8.22 3.41
N GLY A 83 -5.39 9.18 2.52
CA GLY A 83 -4.09 9.27 1.85
C GLY A 83 -2.95 9.50 2.83
N ALA A 84 -3.15 10.37 3.82
CA ALA A 84 -2.17 10.61 4.88
C ALA A 84 -1.93 9.35 5.73
N ILE A 85 -2.99 8.62 6.10
CA ILE A 85 -2.90 7.41 6.93
C ILE A 85 -2.20 6.28 6.17
N PHE A 86 -2.75 5.83 5.04
CA PHE A 86 -2.20 4.69 4.30
C PHE A 86 -0.84 5.00 3.69
N GLY A 87 -0.66 6.22 3.16
CA GLY A 87 0.62 6.66 2.64
C GLY A 87 1.72 6.67 3.70
N THR A 88 1.42 7.17 4.91
CA THR A 88 2.38 7.19 6.02
C THR A 88 2.68 5.78 6.51
N LEU A 89 1.65 4.94 6.67
CA LEU A 89 1.81 3.54 7.05
C LEU A 89 2.80 2.82 6.12
N PHE A 90 2.56 2.81 4.81
CA PHE A 90 3.45 2.11 3.88
C PHE A 90 4.85 2.72 3.83
N ARG A 91 4.99 4.05 3.94
CA ARG A 91 6.31 4.69 4.03
C ARG A 91 7.06 4.34 5.33
N ALA A 92 6.37 4.15 6.44
CA ALA A 92 6.98 3.71 7.70
C ALA A 92 7.55 2.28 7.56
N GLY A 93 6.83 1.39 6.87
CA GLY A 93 7.34 0.04 6.57
C GLY A 93 8.67 0.05 5.82
N ALA A 94 8.89 0.99 4.90
CA ALA A 94 10.19 1.14 4.24
C ALA A 94 11.31 1.51 5.22
N GLY A 95 11.02 2.34 6.22
CA GLY A 95 11.97 2.70 7.28
C GLY A 95 12.34 1.51 8.17
N VAL A 96 11.35 0.68 8.54
CA VAL A 96 11.57 -0.53 9.34
C VAL A 96 12.36 -1.60 8.58
N LEU A 97 12.09 -1.75 7.28
CA LEU A 97 12.76 -2.74 6.44
C LEU A 97 14.20 -2.36 6.09
N GLY A 98 14.49 -1.07 5.93
CA GLY A 98 15.83 -0.58 5.59
C GLY A 98 16.43 -1.30 4.39
N ASP A 99 17.65 -1.82 4.54
CA ASP A 99 18.38 -2.53 3.48
C ASP A 99 18.16 -4.06 3.50
N ALA A 100 17.14 -4.55 4.23
CA ALA A 100 16.82 -5.97 4.24
C ALA A 100 16.37 -6.44 2.85
N ASP A 101 16.91 -7.56 2.38
CA ASP A 101 16.55 -8.19 1.10
C ASP A 101 15.27 -9.04 1.18
N ARG A 102 14.77 -9.25 2.39
CA ARG A 102 13.67 -10.16 2.72
C ARG A 102 12.76 -9.55 3.80
N LEU A 103 11.45 -9.66 3.59
CA LEU A 103 10.39 -9.42 4.58
C LEU A 103 9.99 -10.77 5.20
N ASP A 104 10.40 -11.02 6.44
CA ASP A 104 9.94 -12.16 7.25
C ASP A 104 8.85 -11.75 8.24
N ALA A 105 8.36 -12.70 9.03
CA ALA A 105 7.31 -12.47 10.01
C ALA A 105 7.72 -11.45 11.10
N GLU A 106 8.98 -11.47 11.55
CA GLU A 106 9.47 -10.56 12.59
C GLU A 106 9.51 -9.11 12.08
N ARG A 107 10.04 -8.89 10.88
CA ARG A 107 10.04 -7.57 10.24
C ARG A 107 8.64 -7.09 9.90
N PHE A 108 7.75 -7.99 9.49
CA PHE A 108 6.36 -7.64 9.25
C PHE A 108 5.65 -7.21 10.54
N ALA A 109 5.90 -7.92 11.66
CA ALA A 109 5.38 -7.54 12.96
C ALA A 109 5.93 -6.17 13.41
N ALA A 110 7.24 -5.96 13.31
CA ALA A 110 7.87 -4.68 13.62
C ALA A 110 7.29 -3.52 12.80
N PHE A 111 7.00 -3.75 11.51
CA PHE A 111 6.32 -2.76 10.67
C PHE A 111 4.94 -2.37 11.21
N LEU A 112 4.15 -3.34 11.69
CA LEU A 112 2.81 -3.07 12.22
C LEU A 112 2.81 -2.37 13.57
N GLU A 113 3.89 -2.51 14.35
CA GLU A 113 4.04 -1.90 15.66
C GLU A 113 4.47 -0.41 15.59
N GLY A 114 5.13 -0.02 14.49
CA GLY A 114 5.53 1.37 14.21
C GLY A 114 6.93 1.73 14.65
#